data_AF-A0A7V9LZE9-F1
#
_entry.id   AF-A0A7V9LZE9-F1
#
_cell.length_a   1.000
_cell.length_b   1.000
_cell.length_c   1.000
_cell.angle_alpha   90.00
_cell.angle_beta   90.00
_cell.angle_gamma   90.00
#
_symmetry.space_group_name_H-M   'P 1'
#
loop_
_entity.id
_entity.type
_entity.pdbx_description
1 polymer ?
#
loop_
_entity_poly.entity_id
_entity_poly.type
_entity_poly.pdbx_seq_one_letter_code
_entity_poly.pdbx_strand_id
1 'polypeptide(L)'
;MITGCGADNPPSAADAPQSGDVTVTAGPDGVQAVTLVTQDNFRYIPARFTVVPGPVRLTLENPSGTVHNLRFEEGGPEEEIPVVRSEESETIEFTVSTPGEYEFICTFHEQLGQRGTMVVGT
;
A
#
# COMPACT_ATOMS: atom_id res chain seq x y z
N MET A 1 30.47 32.20 16.82
CA MET A 1 29.41 31.95 15.83
C MET A 1 29.26 30.44 15.72
N ILE A 2 28.19 29.88 16.27
CA ILE A 2 27.87 28.45 16.14
C ILE A 2 27.19 28.29 14.78
N THR A 3 27.82 27.56 13.86
CA THR A 3 27.23 27.19 12.57
C THR A 3 26.47 25.88 12.74
N GLY A 4 25.18 25.91 12.41
CA GLY A 4 24.25 24.81 12.58
C GLY A 4 24.50 23.64 11.63
N CYS A 5 24.19 22.45 12.11
CA CYS A 5 24.00 21.26 11.28
C CYS A 5 22.59 21.34 10.67
N GLY A 6 22.51 21.65 9.38
CA GLY A 6 21.33 21.35 8.58
C GLY A 6 21.24 19.84 8.45
N ALA A 7 20.14 19.26 8.92
CA ALA A 7 19.79 17.89 8.56
C ALA A 7 19.33 17.93 7.10
N ASP A 8 20.25 17.64 6.19
CA ASP A 8 19.92 17.25 4.83
C ASP A 8 19.13 15.93 4.93
N ASN A 9 17.80 16.02 4.96
CA ASN A 9 16.98 14.85 4.70
C ASN A 9 16.86 14.74 3.17
N PRO A 10 17.59 13.83 2.49
CA PRO A 10 17.25 13.55 1.11
C PRO A 10 15.80 13.04 1.08
N PRO A 11 15.00 13.36 0.04
CA PRO A 11 13.76 12.64 -0.18
C PRO A 11 14.12 11.15 -0.26
N SER A 12 13.52 10.33 0.62
CA SER A 12 13.76 8.88 0.60
C SER A 12 13.36 8.37 -0.77
N ALA A 13 14.37 8.01 -1.56
CA ALA A 13 14.17 7.40 -2.86
C ALA A 13 13.39 6.10 -2.66
N ALA A 14 12.34 5.94 -3.47
CA ALA A 14 11.60 4.71 -3.72
C ALA A 14 12.39 3.45 -3.30
N ASP A 15 12.06 2.92 -2.13
CA ASP A 15 12.50 1.60 -1.74
C ASP A 15 11.93 0.62 -2.77
N ALA A 16 12.80 -0.20 -3.35
CA ALA A 16 12.35 -1.32 -4.16
C ALA A 16 11.30 -2.12 -3.37
N PRO A 17 10.24 -2.63 -4.01
CA PRO A 17 9.15 -3.28 -3.29
C PRO A 17 9.69 -4.42 -2.42
N GLN A 18 9.60 -4.24 -1.10
CA GLN A 18 10.12 -5.21 -0.15
C GLN A 18 9.26 -6.48 -0.19
N SER A 19 9.91 -7.61 -0.47
CA SER A 19 9.25 -8.92 -0.32
C SER A 19 9.14 -9.26 1.16
N GLY A 20 7.92 -9.48 1.65
CA GLY A 20 7.64 -9.84 3.05
C GLY A 20 6.60 -8.93 3.69
N ASP A 21 6.44 -9.07 5.00
CA ASP A 21 5.52 -8.26 5.80
C ASP A 21 6.17 -6.90 6.11
N VAL A 22 5.47 -5.82 5.79
CA VAL A 22 5.96 -4.45 6.02
C VAL A 22 5.15 -3.77 7.12
N THR A 23 5.81 -3.15 8.11
CA THR A 23 5.14 -2.27 9.07
C THR A 23 5.28 -0.82 8.63
N VAL A 24 4.15 -0.12 8.52
CA VAL A 24 4.06 1.26 8.04
C VAL A 24 3.96 2.20 9.24
N THR A 25 4.79 3.24 9.25
CA THR A 25 4.73 4.31 10.25
C THR A 25 4.20 5.59 9.64
N ALA A 26 3.48 6.38 10.43
CA ALA A 26 2.98 7.68 9.98
C ALA A 26 4.13 8.63 9.63
N GLY A 27 3.99 9.34 8.52
CA GLY A 27 4.90 10.41 8.11
C GLY A 27 4.67 11.72 8.87
N PRO A 28 5.40 12.79 8.52
CA PRO A 28 5.24 14.11 9.13
C PRO A 28 3.85 14.74 8.96
N ASP A 29 3.10 14.32 7.93
CA ASP A 29 1.71 14.72 7.69
C ASP A 29 0.71 13.92 8.56
N GLY A 30 1.20 12.99 9.39
CA GLY A 30 0.38 12.12 10.21
C GLY A 30 -0.27 10.96 9.44
N VAL A 31 0.07 10.77 8.17
CA VAL A 31 -0.52 9.74 7.30
C VAL A 31 0.42 8.54 7.17
N GLN A 32 -0.16 7.35 7.22
CA GLN A 32 0.55 6.09 6.99
C GLN A 32 0.56 5.81 5.48
N ALA A 33 1.67 6.11 4.82
CA ALA A 33 1.80 5.93 3.38
C ALA A 33 2.38 4.55 3.03
N VAL A 34 1.71 3.81 2.14
CA VAL A 34 2.13 2.49 1.67
C VAL A 34 1.96 2.40 0.16
N THR A 35 2.98 1.84 -0.51
CA THR A 35 2.93 1.53 -1.95
C THR A 35 2.93 0.01 -2.13
N LEU A 36 1.98 -0.48 -2.91
CA LEU A 36 1.93 -1.86 -3.39
C LEU A 36 2.31 -1.89 -4.86
N VAL A 37 3.12 -2.86 -5.26
CA VAL A 37 3.53 -3.07 -6.65
C VAL A 37 2.93 -4.38 -7.14
N THR A 38 2.34 -4.35 -8.33
CA THR A 38 1.78 -5.54 -8.99
C THR A 38 2.79 -6.19 -9.93
N GLN A 39 2.54 -7.46 -10.27
CA GLN A 39 3.43 -8.28 -11.09
C GLN A 39 2.62 -9.22 -11.98
N ASP A 40 3.20 -9.62 -13.12
CA ASP A 40 2.59 -10.60 -14.05
C ASP A 40 2.38 -12.00 -13.45
N ASN A 41 2.94 -12.27 -12.26
CA ASN A 41 2.69 -13.51 -11.51
C ASN A 41 1.50 -13.41 -10.55
N PHE A 42 0.67 -12.36 -10.69
CA PHE A 42 -0.57 -12.14 -9.95
C PHE A 42 -0.34 -11.95 -8.44
N ARG A 43 0.70 -11.18 -8.07
CA ARG A 43 1.03 -10.85 -6.68
C ARG A 43 1.10 -9.34 -6.45
N TYR A 44 0.72 -8.93 -5.24
CA TYR A 44 1.09 -7.64 -4.68
C TYR A 44 2.42 -7.76 -3.92
N ILE A 45 3.28 -6.76 -4.02
CA ILE A 45 4.45 -6.60 -3.15
C ILE A 45 4.38 -5.23 -2.45
N PRO A 46 4.44 -5.17 -1.12
CA PRO A 46 4.32 -6.32 -0.21
C PRO A 46 2.94 -6.99 -0.33
N ALA A 47 2.87 -8.29 -0.02
CA ALA A 47 1.58 -8.99 0.05
C ALA A 47 0.85 -8.71 1.36
N ARG A 48 1.58 -8.26 2.39
CA ARG A 48 1.04 -7.93 3.71
C ARG A 48 1.70 -6.66 4.24
N PHE A 49 0.88 -5.74 4.73
CA PHE A 49 1.36 -4.56 5.43
C PHE A 49 0.59 -4.33 6.73
N THR A 50 1.25 -3.71 7.71
CA THR A 50 0.66 -3.41 9.02
C THR A 50 0.64 -1.90 9.24
N VAL A 51 -0.51 -1.38 9.65
CA VAL A 51 -0.76 0.00 10.08
C VAL A 51 -1.31 -0.01 11.51
N VAL A 52 -1.40 1.15 12.14
CA VAL A 52 -2.18 1.40 13.36
C VAL A 52 -3.46 2.18 13.02
N PRO A 53 -4.45 2.30 13.94
CA PRO A 53 -5.60 3.15 13.73
C PRO A 53 -5.20 4.57 13.33
N GLY A 54 -5.76 5.06 12.23
CA GLY A 54 -5.42 6.37 11.66
C GLY A 54 -5.63 6.46 10.15
N PRO A 55 -5.24 7.61 9.55
CA PRO A 55 -5.30 7.81 8.12
C PRO A 55 -4.22 6.98 7.40
N VAL A 56 -4.61 6.42 6.26
CA VAL A 56 -3.76 5.61 5.37
C VAL A 56 -3.84 6.19 3.97
N ARG A 57 -2.68 6.29 3.31
CA ARG A 57 -2.56 6.61 1.88
C ARG A 57 -1.98 5.38 1.20
N LEU A 58 -2.78 4.74 0.35
CA LEU A 58 -2.42 3.51 -0.34
C LEU A 58 -2.25 3.81 -1.83
N THR A 59 -1.05 3.57 -2.34
CA THR A 59 -0.73 3.66 -3.76
C THR A 59 -0.56 2.26 -4.34
N LEU A 60 -1.17 2.00 -5.50
CA LEU A 60 -0.93 0.80 -6.30
C LEU A 60 -0.18 1.17 -7.57
N GLU A 61 0.99 0.58 -7.78
CA GLU A 61 1.79 0.73 -8.99
C GLU A 61 1.71 -0.55 -9.83
N ASN A 62 1.62 -0.37 -11.15
CA ASN A 62 1.58 -1.47 -12.09
C ASN A 62 2.68 -1.39 -13.15
N PRO A 63 3.88 -1.93 -12.86
CA PRO A 63 4.92 -2.08 -13.87
C PRO A 63 4.70 -3.29 -14.80
N SER A 64 3.66 -4.09 -14.58
CA SER A 64 3.41 -5.33 -15.32
C SER A 64 2.61 -5.10 -16.60
N GLY A 65 2.67 -6.05 -17.54
CA GLY A 65 1.88 -5.99 -18.77
C GLY A 65 0.38 -6.29 -18.57
N THR A 66 0.02 -6.76 -17.39
CA THR A 66 -1.33 -7.19 -17.02
C THR A 66 -2.05 -6.06 -16.27
N VAL A 67 -3.37 -5.89 -16.49
CA VAL A 67 -4.14 -4.89 -15.73
C VAL A 67 -4.42 -5.37 -14.31
N HIS A 68 -4.42 -4.47 -13.34
CA HIS A 68 -4.73 -4.81 -11.95
C HIS A 68 -5.69 -3.81 -11.33
N ASN A 69 -6.26 -4.16 -10.19
CA ASN A 69 -7.03 -3.27 -9.34
C ASN A 69 -6.81 -3.71 -7.88
N LEU A 70 -7.42 -3.01 -6.93
CA LEU A 70 -7.43 -3.44 -5.53
C LEU A 70 -8.78 -3.09 -4.92
N ARG A 71 -9.43 -4.11 -4.36
CA ARG A 71 -10.66 -3.95 -3.60
C ARG A 71 -10.54 -4.72 -2.29
N PHE A 72 -10.93 -4.10 -1.18
CA PHE A 72 -11.05 -4.81 0.09
C PHE A 72 -12.28 -5.72 0.11
N GLU A 73 -12.12 -6.87 0.76
CA GLU A 73 -13.21 -7.79 1.06
C GLU A 73 -14.15 -7.22 2.13
N GLU A 74 -15.26 -7.90 2.40
CA GLU A 74 -16.25 -7.47 3.40
C GLU A 74 -15.58 -7.19 4.77
N GLY A 75 -15.90 -6.02 5.34
CA GLY A 75 -15.34 -5.55 6.60
C GLY A 75 -14.11 -4.64 6.47
N GLY A 76 -13.47 -4.57 5.30
CA GLY A 76 -12.41 -3.60 5.02
C GLY A 76 -12.90 -2.20 4.62
N PRO A 77 -11.98 -1.29 4.28
CA PRO A 77 -12.29 0.02 3.70
C PRO A 77 -13.21 -0.08 2.48
N GLU A 78 -14.08 0.91 2.30
CA GLU A 78 -14.99 1.00 1.14
C GLU A 78 -14.27 1.50 -0.12
N GLU A 79 -13.17 2.24 0.05
CA GLU A 79 -12.34 2.74 -1.03
C GLU A 79 -11.68 1.59 -1.79
N GLU A 80 -11.77 1.66 -3.11
CA GLU A 80 -11.13 0.73 -4.03
C GLU A 80 -10.22 1.49 -5.00
N ILE A 81 -9.14 0.84 -5.40
CA ILE A 81 -8.36 1.29 -6.54
C ILE A 81 -8.98 0.65 -7.78
N PRO A 82 -9.47 1.46 -8.76
CA PRO A 82 -10.02 0.94 -10.01
C PRO A 82 -8.93 0.27 -10.87
N VAL A 83 -9.25 -0.02 -12.12
CA VAL A 83 -8.28 -0.62 -13.05
C VAL A 83 -7.08 0.29 -13.26
N VAL A 84 -5.90 -0.24 -12.96
CA VAL A 84 -4.56 0.33 -13.21
C VAL A 84 -3.91 -0.46 -14.34
N ARG A 85 -3.57 0.20 -15.46
CA ARG A 85 -2.90 -0.44 -16.61
C ARG A 85 -1.39 -0.48 -16.41
N SER A 86 -0.72 -1.14 -17.35
CA SER A 86 0.74 -1.13 -17.46
C SER A 86 1.29 0.30 -17.42
N GLU A 87 2.32 0.49 -16.60
CA GLU A 87 3.01 1.76 -16.36
C GLU A 87 2.13 2.86 -15.73
N GLU A 88 0.95 2.50 -15.20
CA GLU A 88 0.09 3.41 -14.44
C GLU A 88 0.20 3.17 -12.92
N SER A 89 -0.25 4.16 -12.17
CA SER A 89 -0.39 4.10 -10.72
C SER A 89 -1.65 4.82 -10.27
N GLU A 90 -2.24 4.40 -9.17
CA GLU A 90 -3.44 5.03 -8.59
C GLU A 90 -3.31 5.10 -7.06
N THR A 91 -3.90 6.13 -6.43
CA THR A 91 -3.77 6.36 -4.99
C THR A 91 -5.12 6.65 -4.36
N ILE A 92 -5.43 5.95 -3.28
CA ILE A 92 -6.59 6.22 -2.43
C ILE A 92 -6.16 6.61 -1.03
N GLU A 93 -7.03 7.35 -0.34
CA GLU A 93 -6.87 7.69 1.07
C GLU A 93 -8.11 7.24 1.83
N PHE A 94 -7.91 6.65 2.99
CA PHE A 94 -8.98 6.18 3.87
C PHE A 94 -8.54 6.21 5.33
N THR A 95 -9.46 5.97 6.26
CA THR A 95 -9.16 5.90 7.70
C THR A 95 -9.56 4.55 8.25
N VAL A 96 -8.65 3.92 8.99
CA VAL A 96 -8.92 2.67 9.74
C VAL A 96 -8.99 2.95 11.23
N SER A 97 -9.93 2.33 11.93
CA SER A 97 -10.14 2.54 13.37
C SER A 97 -10.15 1.25 14.18
N THR A 98 -10.54 0.14 13.56
CA THR A 98 -10.74 -1.14 14.25
C THR A 98 -9.51 -2.02 14.02
N PRO A 99 -8.89 -2.56 15.08
CA PRO A 99 -7.85 -3.57 14.92
C PRO A 99 -8.38 -4.84 14.27
N GLY A 100 -7.60 -5.44 13.38
CA GLY A 100 -8.02 -6.61 12.61
C GLY A 100 -7.16 -6.89 11.39
N GLU A 101 -7.49 -7.95 10.68
CA GLU A 101 -6.91 -8.27 9.38
C GLU A 101 -7.97 -8.03 8.29
N TYR A 102 -7.58 -7.30 7.25
CA TYR A 102 -8.45 -6.87 6.15
C TYR A 102 -7.84 -7.38 4.85
N GLU A 103 -8.46 -8.41 4.27
CA GLU A 103 -8.05 -8.94 2.97
C GLU A 103 -8.44 -7.97 1.84
N PHE A 104 -7.59 -7.88 0.84
CA PHE A 104 -7.89 -7.20 -0.43
C PHE A 104 -7.48 -8.08 -1.60
N ILE A 105 -8.17 -7.89 -2.72
CA ILE A 105 -8.05 -8.72 -3.91
C ILE A 105 -7.94 -7.88 -5.20
N CYS A 106 -7.43 -8.51 -6.25
CA CYS A 106 -7.66 -8.07 -7.62
C CYS A 106 -8.87 -8.82 -8.16
N THR A 107 -9.96 -8.12 -8.50
CA THR A 107 -11.21 -8.77 -8.94
C THR A 107 -11.09 -9.45 -10.30
N PHE A 108 -10.06 -9.14 -11.10
CA PHE A 108 -9.78 -9.80 -12.38
C PHE A 108 -9.02 -11.12 -12.20
N HIS A 109 -8.23 -11.25 -11.13
CA HIS A 109 -7.27 -12.35 -10.92
C HIS A 109 -7.47 -13.07 -9.59
N GLU A 110 -8.66 -12.97 -9.02
CA GLU A 110 -9.00 -13.62 -7.75
C GLU A 110 -8.80 -15.14 -7.81
N GLN A 111 -9.24 -15.77 -8.92
CA GLN A 111 -9.08 -17.20 -9.15
C GLN A 111 -7.61 -17.64 -9.32
N LEU A 112 -6.72 -16.69 -9.64
CA LEU A 112 -5.27 -16.90 -9.73
C LEU A 112 -4.56 -16.60 -8.39
N GLY A 113 -5.31 -16.16 -7.37
CA GLY A 113 -4.80 -15.93 -6.02
C GLY A 113 -4.16 -14.57 -5.80
N GLN A 114 -4.48 -13.56 -6.62
CA GLN A 114 -4.01 -12.19 -6.37
C GLN A 114 -4.76 -11.56 -5.20
N ARG A 115 -4.20 -11.79 -4.01
CA ARG A 115 -4.72 -11.32 -2.71
C ARG A 115 -3.58 -10.74 -1.88
N GLY A 116 -3.93 -9.85 -0.96
CA GLY A 116 -3.03 -9.34 0.07
C GLY A 116 -3.79 -9.00 1.35
N THR A 117 -3.06 -8.59 2.38
CA THR A 117 -3.63 -8.35 3.71
C THR A 117 -3.12 -7.04 4.30
N MET A 118 -4.04 -6.17 4.71
CA MET A 118 -3.75 -5.07 5.61
C MET A 118 -4.03 -5.53 7.05
N VAL A 119 -3.05 -5.37 7.94
CA VAL A 119 -3.24 -5.57 9.38
C VAL A 119 -3.38 -4.21 10.04
N VAL A 120 -4.41 -4.03 10.85
CA VAL A 120 -4.52 -2.88 11.76
C VAL A 120 -4.13 -3.39 13.15
N GLY A 121 -2.90 -3.09 13.56
CA GLY A 121 -2.33 -3.43 14.85
C GLY A 121 -2.72 -2.44 15.96
N THR A 122 -2.37 -2.77 17.20
CA THR A 122 -2.59 -1.92 18.39
C THR A 122 -1.37 -1.11 18.77
#